data_AF-A0A914DQF4-F1
#
_entry.id   AF-A0A914DQF4-F1
#
_cell.length_a   1.000
_cell.length_b   1.000
_cell.length_c   1.000
_cell.angle_alpha   90.00
_cell.angle_beta   90.00
_cell.angle_gamma   90.00
#
_symmetry.space_group_name_H-M   'P 1'
#
loop_
_entity.id
_entity.type
_entity.pdbx_description
1 polymer ?
#
loop_
_entity_poly.entity_id
_entity_poly.type
_entity_poly.pdbx_seq_one_letter_code
_entity_poly.pdbx_strand_id
1 'polypeptide(L)'
;MQEANMNALRIWGGGLFEMDEFYNFADQYGILLLHDQMFGCALYSADDDFIQLLLPEFTNQVIRLRHRPSILSWAGNNENEVAITTQWWNVSNYNMSMEIQDYVTLYAKNMQPLITSLDPSRPFVLSSPSNGKETEEEGASKIVPILWLDIKPEVKETYQLKYWFSDNAFTMTDPQVTVQLKIFSSIRPTVTLTTQDFIVSRMKMSSSQTTTPTPNPGIFMFSFKMP
;
A
#
# COMPACT_ATOMS: atom_id res chain seq x y z
N MET A 1 5.84 16.65 -3.36
CA MET A 1 6.49 15.49 -2.71
C MET A 1 7.86 15.84 -2.13
N GLN A 2 8.82 16.27 -2.95
CA GLN A 2 10.16 16.62 -2.45
C GLN A 2 10.17 17.73 -1.39
N GLU A 3 9.39 18.81 -1.58
CA GLU A 3 9.25 19.88 -0.58
C GLU A 3 8.69 19.39 0.77
N ALA A 4 7.98 18.24 0.76
CA ALA A 4 7.45 17.61 1.96
C ALA A 4 8.38 16.52 2.52
N ASN A 5 9.58 16.36 1.97
CA ASN A 5 10.55 15.31 2.29
C ASN A 5 9.99 13.88 2.13
N MET A 6 9.12 13.68 1.13
CA MET A 6 8.65 12.35 0.73
C MET A 6 9.72 11.68 -0.13
N ASN A 7 10.02 10.41 0.15
CA ASN A 7 10.92 9.57 -0.64
C ASN A 7 10.23 8.36 -1.26
N ALA A 8 8.94 8.16 -0.99
CA ALA A 8 8.14 7.07 -1.56
C ALA A 8 6.70 7.52 -1.85
N LEU A 9 6.08 6.86 -2.82
CA LEU A 9 4.68 6.98 -3.21
C LEU A 9 4.12 5.59 -3.49
N ARG A 10 2.87 5.34 -3.12
CA ARG A 10 2.14 4.15 -3.54
C ARG A 10 1.24 4.49 -4.72
N ILE A 11 1.33 3.73 -5.80
CA ILE A 11 0.35 3.76 -6.89
C ILE A 11 -0.75 2.78 -6.49
N TRP A 12 -1.89 3.32 -6.07
CA TRP A 12 -3.01 2.56 -5.51
C TRP A 12 -3.77 1.76 -6.58
N GLY A 13 -4.10 0.51 -6.27
CA GLY A 13 -4.64 -0.46 -7.22
C GLY A 13 -6.04 -0.19 -7.78
N GLY A 14 -6.83 0.74 -7.27
CA GLY A 14 -8.06 1.15 -7.97
C GLY A 14 -7.87 2.33 -8.94
N GLY A 15 -6.62 2.74 -9.17
CA GLY A 15 -6.24 3.78 -10.11
C GLY A 15 -5.97 3.24 -11.52
N LEU A 16 -4.90 3.75 -12.13
CA LEU A 16 -4.43 3.32 -13.44
C LEU A 16 -2.91 3.14 -13.44
N PHE A 17 -2.40 2.38 -14.42
CA PHE A 17 -0.99 2.42 -14.74
C PHE A 17 -0.67 3.79 -15.33
N GLU A 18 0.22 4.53 -14.68
CA GLU A 18 0.53 5.91 -15.07
C GLU A 18 1.24 6.01 -16.43
N MET A 19 1.28 7.24 -16.94
CA MET A 19 2.04 7.57 -18.16
C MET A 19 3.56 7.51 -17.90
N ASP A 20 4.37 7.33 -18.95
CA ASP A 20 5.83 7.21 -18.82
C ASP A 20 6.48 8.44 -18.17
N GLU A 21 5.91 9.62 -18.37
CA GLU A 21 6.35 10.88 -17.77
C GLU A 21 6.33 10.83 -16.23
N PHE A 22 5.31 10.20 -15.65
CA PHE A 22 5.20 10.04 -14.20
C PHE A 22 6.40 9.24 -13.66
N TYR A 23 6.71 8.11 -14.29
CA TYR A 23 7.84 7.26 -13.90
C TYR A 23 9.18 7.96 -14.15
N ASN A 24 9.32 8.70 -15.25
CA ASN A 24 10.50 9.53 -15.51
C ASN A 24 10.75 10.54 -14.38
N PHE A 25 9.69 11.19 -13.87
CA PHE A 25 9.82 12.10 -12.74
C PHE A 25 10.17 11.36 -11.45
N ALA A 26 9.55 10.22 -11.17
CA ALA A 26 9.90 9.41 -10.00
C ALA A 26 11.37 8.98 -10.03
N ASP A 27 11.86 8.51 -11.19
CA ASP A 27 13.26 8.16 -11.44
C ASP A 27 14.19 9.38 -11.21
N GLN A 28 13.86 10.53 -11.81
CA GLN A 28 14.67 11.75 -11.76
C GLN A 28 14.77 12.33 -10.34
N TYR A 29 13.67 12.27 -9.58
CA TYR A 29 13.57 12.90 -8.27
C TYR A 29 13.85 11.94 -7.10
N GLY A 30 14.16 10.67 -7.40
CA GLY A 30 14.46 9.66 -6.39
C GLY A 30 13.26 9.31 -5.51
N ILE A 31 12.06 9.29 -6.09
CA ILE A 31 10.82 8.90 -5.40
C ILE A 31 10.58 7.42 -5.66
N LEU A 32 10.66 6.60 -4.61
CA LEU A 32 10.39 5.17 -4.69
C LEU A 32 8.90 4.90 -4.90
N LEU A 33 8.56 3.89 -5.67
CA LEU A 33 7.18 3.53 -6.01
C LEU A 33 6.85 2.13 -5.47
N LEU A 34 5.83 2.05 -4.62
CA LEU A 34 5.12 0.80 -4.32
C LEU A 34 3.98 0.69 -5.33
N HIS A 35 4.05 -0.30 -6.21
CA HIS A 35 3.20 -0.35 -7.40
C HIS A 35 2.21 -1.50 -7.32
N ASP A 36 0.95 -1.20 -7.03
CA ASP A 36 -0.13 -2.18 -7.09
C ASP A 36 -0.47 -2.53 -8.55
N GLN A 37 -0.83 -3.78 -8.83
CA GLN A 37 -1.66 -4.07 -10.01
C GLN A 37 -3.03 -3.44 -9.82
N MET A 38 -3.75 -3.16 -10.92
CA MET A 38 -4.98 -2.36 -10.91
C MET A 38 -6.21 -3.13 -10.39
N PHE A 39 -6.10 -3.64 -9.16
CA PHE A 39 -7.10 -4.34 -8.39
C PHE A 39 -7.27 -3.68 -7.02
N GLY A 40 -8.50 -3.48 -6.57
CA GLY A 40 -8.74 -2.92 -5.24
C GLY A 40 -10.18 -3.02 -4.75
N CYS A 41 -10.33 -3.35 -3.47
CA CYS A 41 -11.60 -3.34 -2.70
C CYS A 41 -12.78 -4.06 -3.39
N ALA A 42 -12.52 -5.10 -4.19
CA ALA A 42 -13.56 -5.81 -4.94
C ALA A 42 -13.29 -7.32 -5.01
N LEU A 43 -14.37 -8.07 -5.19
CA LEU A 43 -14.31 -9.47 -5.60
C LEU A 43 -14.11 -9.54 -7.10
N TYR A 44 -13.07 -10.23 -7.53
CA TYR A 44 -12.74 -10.45 -8.94
C TYR A 44 -12.98 -11.91 -9.29
N SER A 45 -13.44 -12.17 -10.51
CA SER A 45 -13.53 -13.55 -11.00
C SER A 45 -12.14 -14.18 -11.03
N ALA A 46 -12.08 -15.50 -10.94
CA ALA A 46 -10.86 -16.27 -11.15
C ALA A 46 -11.07 -17.45 -12.11
N ASP A 47 -12.11 -17.39 -12.95
CA ASP A 47 -12.30 -18.33 -14.05
C ASP A 47 -11.19 -18.19 -15.12
N ASP A 48 -11.00 -19.26 -15.89
CA ASP A 48 -9.90 -19.34 -16.87
C ASP A 48 -9.97 -18.22 -17.91
N ASP A 49 -11.17 -17.84 -18.38
CA ASP A 49 -11.34 -16.80 -19.41
C ASP A 49 -10.92 -15.42 -18.85
N PHE A 50 -11.31 -15.12 -17.61
CA PHE A 50 -10.92 -13.89 -16.93
C PHE A 50 -9.41 -13.85 -16.66
N ILE A 51 -8.81 -14.96 -16.22
CA ILE A 51 -7.35 -15.04 -16.05
C ILE A 51 -6.64 -14.80 -17.37
N GLN A 52 -7.04 -15.47 -18.46
CA GLN A 52 -6.42 -15.29 -19.78
C GLN A 52 -6.55 -13.86 -20.31
N LEU A 53 -7.63 -13.16 -19.97
CA LEU A 53 -7.79 -11.74 -20.32
C LEU A 53 -6.77 -10.84 -19.61
N LEU A 54 -6.39 -11.17 -18.37
CA LEU A 54 -5.51 -10.35 -17.54
C LEU A 54 -4.00 -10.59 -17.78
N LEU A 55 -3.59 -11.80 -18.16
CA LEU A 55 -2.17 -12.14 -18.35
C LEU A 55 -1.45 -11.19 -19.33
N PRO A 56 -2.05 -10.77 -20.48
CA PRO A 56 -1.44 -9.78 -21.35
C PRO A 56 -1.24 -8.41 -20.69
N GLU A 57 -2.18 -7.95 -19.86
CA GLU A 57 -2.06 -6.68 -19.14
C GLU A 57 -0.86 -6.72 -18.18
N PHE A 58 -0.80 -7.75 -17.32
CA PHE A 58 0.32 -7.92 -16.38
C PHE A 58 1.65 -8.00 -17.12
N THR A 59 1.71 -8.78 -18.20
CA THR A 59 2.92 -8.95 -19.00
C THR A 59 3.37 -7.63 -19.60
N ASN A 60 2.46 -6.90 -20.25
CA ASN A 60 2.78 -5.66 -20.94
C ASN A 60 3.21 -4.57 -19.95
N GLN A 61 2.51 -4.42 -18.83
CA GLN A 61 2.81 -3.38 -17.85
C GLN A 61 4.11 -3.66 -17.10
N VAL A 62 4.36 -4.90 -16.69
CA VAL A 62 5.63 -5.25 -16.02
C VAL A 62 6.81 -5.13 -16.99
N ILE A 63 6.69 -5.60 -18.24
CA ILE A 63 7.76 -5.42 -19.23
C ILE A 63 8.04 -3.92 -19.49
N ARG A 64 6.98 -3.11 -19.61
CA ARG A 64 7.09 -1.66 -19.79
C ARG A 64 7.80 -0.99 -18.61
N LEU A 65 7.60 -1.47 -17.39
CA LEU A 65 8.00 -0.74 -16.18
C LEU A 65 9.18 -1.34 -15.40
N ARG A 66 9.53 -2.62 -15.57
CA ARG A 66 10.59 -3.30 -14.78
C ARG A 66 11.98 -2.67 -14.88
N HIS A 67 12.24 -1.85 -15.89
CA HIS A 67 13.51 -1.14 -16.05
C HIS A 67 13.59 0.15 -15.22
N ARG A 68 12.49 0.58 -14.59
CA ARG A 68 12.40 1.82 -13.81
C ARG A 68 13.06 1.67 -12.44
N PRO A 69 14.15 2.39 -12.14
CA PRO A 69 14.82 2.29 -10.83
C PRO A 69 13.96 2.81 -9.68
N SER A 70 13.00 3.69 -9.94
CA SER A 70 12.05 4.18 -8.93
C SER A 70 11.11 3.09 -8.40
N ILE A 71 10.81 2.03 -9.17
CA ILE A 71 9.91 0.98 -8.69
C ILE A 71 10.64 0.14 -7.65
N LEU A 72 10.08 0.11 -6.44
CA LEU A 72 10.64 -0.61 -5.30
C LEU A 72 10.05 -2.02 -5.18
N SER A 73 8.73 -2.14 -5.34
CA SER A 73 8.00 -3.40 -5.15
C SER A 73 6.74 -3.45 -5.99
N TRP A 74 6.31 -4.67 -6.30
CA TRP A 74 5.01 -4.95 -6.91
C TRP A 74 4.03 -5.44 -5.85
N ALA A 75 2.77 -5.04 -5.93
CA ALA A 75 1.69 -5.53 -5.09
C ALA A 75 0.53 -6.06 -5.95
N GLY A 76 -0.15 -7.11 -5.49
CA GLY A 76 -1.22 -7.73 -6.27
C GLY A 76 -2.53 -6.94 -6.29
N ASN A 77 -2.88 -6.29 -5.18
CA ASN A 77 -4.12 -5.53 -5.05
C ASN A 77 -4.08 -4.60 -3.83
N ASN A 78 -5.07 -3.71 -3.77
CA ASN A 78 -5.46 -2.99 -2.57
C ASN A 78 -6.55 -3.72 -1.77
N GLU A 79 -6.27 -4.03 -0.51
CA GLU A 79 -7.21 -4.45 0.53
C GLU A 79 -8.02 -5.73 0.31
N ASN A 80 -7.86 -6.48 -0.77
CA ASN A 80 -8.72 -7.64 -0.99
C ASN A 80 -8.48 -8.73 0.07
N GLU A 81 -7.24 -8.90 0.54
CA GLU A 81 -6.93 -9.83 1.62
C GLU A 81 -7.67 -9.47 2.94
N VAL A 82 -7.60 -8.20 3.34
CA VAL A 82 -8.27 -7.72 4.56
C VAL A 82 -9.80 -7.71 4.40
N ALA A 83 -10.30 -7.37 3.21
CA ALA A 83 -11.73 -7.32 2.93
C ALA A 83 -12.38 -8.71 3.00
N ILE A 84 -11.69 -9.76 2.53
CA ILE A 84 -12.14 -11.16 2.67
C ILE A 84 -12.16 -11.56 4.15
N THR A 85 -11.09 -11.29 4.91
CA THR A 85 -11.05 -11.71 6.33
C THR A 85 -11.99 -10.97 7.25
N THR A 86 -12.26 -9.72 6.93
CA THR A 86 -13.20 -8.89 7.69
C THR A 86 -14.59 -8.89 7.08
N GLN A 87 -14.84 -9.76 6.09
CA GLN A 87 -16.15 -10.05 5.50
C GLN A 87 -16.88 -8.81 5.00
N TRP A 88 -16.21 -7.99 4.18
CA TRP A 88 -16.78 -6.74 3.65
C TRP A 88 -18.01 -6.97 2.76
N TRP A 89 -18.08 -8.13 2.09
CA TRP A 89 -19.13 -8.43 1.13
C TRP A 89 -20.14 -9.43 1.71
N ASN A 90 -21.40 -9.23 1.32
CA ASN A 90 -22.50 -10.14 1.62
C ASN A 90 -23.20 -10.51 0.31
N VAL A 91 -22.65 -11.52 -0.39
CA VAL A 91 -23.12 -11.96 -1.70
C VAL A 91 -23.87 -13.28 -1.58
N SER A 92 -25.10 -13.33 -2.10
CA SER A 92 -25.89 -14.56 -2.09
C SER A 92 -25.21 -15.64 -2.93
N ASN A 93 -25.07 -16.85 -2.38
CA ASN A 93 -24.39 -18.00 -3.00
C ASN A 93 -22.89 -17.84 -3.25
N TYR A 94 -22.24 -16.88 -2.61
CA TYR A 94 -20.79 -16.72 -2.69
C TYR A 94 -20.26 -16.50 -1.27
N ASN A 95 -19.55 -17.49 -0.76
CA ASN A 95 -19.12 -17.53 0.63
C ASN A 95 -17.61 -17.29 0.73
N MET A 96 -17.14 -17.03 1.95
CA MET A 96 -15.73 -16.75 2.22
C MET A 96 -14.76 -17.83 1.69
N SER A 97 -15.17 -19.11 1.65
CA SER A 97 -14.31 -20.16 1.08
C SER A 97 -14.14 -20.01 -0.44
N MET A 98 -15.20 -19.60 -1.15
CA MET A 98 -15.13 -19.28 -2.58
C MET A 98 -14.32 -18.00 -2.81
N GLU A 99 -14.52 -16.96 -2.00
CA GLU A 99 -13.72 -15.72 -2.04
C GLU A 99 -12.22 -16.00 -1.90
N ILE A 100 -11.83 -16.83 -0.92
CA ILE A 100 -10.43 -17.23 -0.71
C ILE A 100 -9.91 -18.05 -1.90
N GLN A 101 -10.73 -18.95 -2.46
CA GLN A 101 -10.32 -19.77 -3.59
C GLN A 101 -10.02 -18.90 -4.82
N ASP A 102 -10.86 -17.92 -5.11
CA ASP A 102 -10.68 -17.01 -6.24
C ASP A 102 -9.50 -16.07 -5.99
N TYR A 103 -9.35 -15.53 -4.78
CA TYR A 103 -8.18 -14.74 -4.37
C TYR A 103 -6.87 -15.49 -4.59
N VAL A 104 -6.77 -16.73 -4.10
CA VAL A 104 -5.57 -17.57 -4.28
C VAL A 104 -5.33 -17.89 -5.74
N THR A 105 -6.38 -18.16 -6.51
CA THR A 105 -6.27 -18.49 -7.93
C THR A 105 -5.78 -17.30 -8.74
N LEU A 106 -6.34 -16.11 -8.54
CA LEU A 106 -5.94 -14.91 -9.25
C LEU A 106 -4.55 -14.42 -8.82
N TYR A 107 -4.36 -14.12 -7.54
CA TYR A 107 -3.16 -13.42 -7.08
C TYR A 107 -1.97 -14.35 -6.86
N ALA A 108 -2.15 -15.46 -6.15
CA ALA A 108 -1.03 -16.31 -5.74
C ALA A 108 -0.62 -17.33 -6.81
N LYS A 109 -1.57 -17.89 -7.56
CA LYS A 109 -1.28 -18.91 -8.57
C LYS A 109 -0.96 -18.37 -9.96
N ASN A 110 -1.55 -17.23 -10.35
CA ASN A 110 -1.40 -16.70 -11.71
C ASN A 110 -0.58 -15.41 -11.75
N MET A 111 -0.97 -14.39 -10.97
CA MET A 111 -0.32 -13.07 -11.02
C MET A 111 1.10 -13.08 -10.44
N GLN A 112 1.27 -13.52 -9.20
CA GLN A 112 2.57 -13.49 -8.51
C GLN A 112 3.65 -14.26 -9.28
N PRO A 113 3.44 -15.50 -9.75
CA PRO A 113 4.48 -16.24 -10.47
C PRO A 113 4.83 -15.57 -11.80
N LEU A 114 3.83 -15.05 -12.53
CA LEU A 114 4.05 -14.33 -13.78
C LEU A 114 4.94 -13.09 -13.54
N ILE A 115 4.53 -12.20 -12.63
CA ILE A 115 5.23 -10.95 -12.37
C ILE A 115 6.64 -11.22 -11.84
N THR A 116 6.79 -12.17 -10.91
CA THR A 116 8.11 -12.58 -10.38
C THR A 116 9.01 -13.16 -11.46
N SER A 117 8.47 -13.87 -12.45
CA SER A 117 9.26 -14.39 -13.58
C SER A 117 9.72 -13.27 -14.54
N LEU A 118 8.91 -12.23 -14.69
CA LEU A 118 9.21 -11.08 -15.55
C LEU A 118 10.15 -10.08 -14.89
N ASP A 119 10.09 -9.92 -13.58
CA ASP A 119 10.94 -9.01 -12.80
C ASP A 119 11.40 -9.67 -11.48
N PRO A 120 12.36 -10.61 -11.54
CA PRO A 120 12.84 -11.32 -10.35
C PRO A 120 13.69 -10.43 -9.42
N SER A 121 13.97 -9.18 -9.83
CA SER A 121 14.84 -8.27 -9.07
C SER A 121 14.13 -7.55 -7.94
N ARG A 122 12.79 -7.59 -7.91
CA ARG A 122 11.95 -6.86 -6.95
C ARG A 122 11.03 -7.82 -6.20
N PRO A 123 10.72 -7.51 -4.92
CA PRO A 123 9.73 -8.27 -4.18
C PRO A 123 8.32 -8.05 -4.74
N PHE A 124 7.50 -9.09 -4.61
CA PHE A 124 6.06 -9.06 -4.87
C PHE A 124 5.31 -9.28 -3.54
N VAL A 125 4.26 -8.52 -3.28
CA VAL A 125 3.36 -8.75 -2.14
C VAL A 125 1.95 -9.05 -2.64
N LEU A 126 1.28 -10.06 -2.07
CA LEU A 126 -0.02 -10.52 -2.57
C LEU A 126 -1.14 -9.47 -2.44
N SER A 127 -1.13 -8.69 -1.36
CA SER A 127 -2.08 -7.63 -1.08
C SER A 127 -1.40 -6.52 -0.27
N SER A 128 -1.97 -5.32 -0.32
CA SER A 128 -1.65 -4.24 0.61
C SER A 128 -2.95 -3.71 1.24
N PRO A 129 -3.11 -3.82 2.56
CA PRO A 129 -2.21 -4.46 3.50
C PRO A 129 -2.16 -6.00 3.31
N SER A 130 -1.05 -6.62 3.71
CA SER A 130 -0.90 -8.08 3.86
C SER A 130 -0.02 -8.42 5.04
N ASN A 131 -0.01 -9.69 5.41
CA ASN A 131 0.98 -10.26 6.32
C ASN A 131 2.33 -10.56 5.61
N GLY A 132 2.50 -10.16 4.34
CA GLY A 132 3.74 -10.34 3.60
C GLY A 132 4.14 -11.81 3.45
N LYS A 133 5.36 -12.15 3.84
CA LYS A 133 5.95 -13.48 3.68
C LYS A 133 5.17 -14.55 4.45
N GLU A 134 4.59 -14.18 5.59
CA GLU A 134 3.76 -15.06 6.40
C GLU A 134 2.49 -15.48 5.65
N THR A 135 1.85 -14.58 4.88
CA THR A 135 0.73 -14.94 4.00
C THR A 135 1.16 -15.99 2.96
N GLU A 136 2.36 -15.86 2.39
CA GLU A 136 2.90 -16.81 1.41
C GLU A 136 3.24 -18.17 2.03
N GLU A 137 3.93 -18.17 3.17
CA GLU A 137 4.35 -19.37 3.91
C GLU A 137 3.15 -20.17 4.44
N GLU A 138 2.03 -19.50 4.73
CA GLU A 138 0.78 -20.13 5.12
C GLU A 138 -0.10 -20.55 3.93
N GLY A 139 0.40 -20.40 2.70
CA GLY A 139 -0.25 -20.85 1.46
C GLY A 139 -1.36 -19.94 0.96
N ALA A 140 -1.31 -18.64 1.30
CA ALA A 140 -2.24 -17.56 0.92
C ALA A 140 -3.73 -17.76 1.28
N SER A 141 -4.09 -18.94 1.79
CA SER A 141 -5.45 -19.34 2.16
C SER A 141 -5.77 -19.11 3.64
N LYS A 142 -4.74 -18.96 4.48
CA LYS A 142 -4.86 -18.54 5.87
C LYS A 142 -4.61 -17.05 5.95
N ILE A 143 -5.65 -16.29 5.67
CA ILE A 143 -5.61 -14.85 5.78
C ILE A 143 -5.91 -14.46 7.24
N VAL A 144 -5.11 -13.58 7.84
CA VAL A 144 -5.28 -13.14 9.23
C VAL A 144 -5.57 -11.63 9.33
N PRO A 145 -6.20 -11.16 10.43
CA PRO A 145 -6.54 -9.74 10.60
C PRO A 145 -5.29 -8.87 10.77
N ILE A 146 -5.22 -7.75 10.05
CA ILE A 146 -4.04 -6.87 10.01
C ILE A 146 -4.16 -5.70 10.99
N LEU A 147 -3.05 -5.37 11.66
CA LEU A 147 -2.92 -4.21 12.55
C LEU A 147 -2.26 -3.02 11.82
N TRP A 148 -2.90 -1.86 11.93
CA TRP A 148 -2.39 -0.56 11.51
C TRP A 148 -1.46 0.00 12.59
N LEU A 149 -0.23 0.44 12.28
CA LEU A 149 0.58 1.51 12.93
C LEU A 149 2.08 1.32 12.60
N ASP A 150 2.78 2.40 12.21
CA ASP A 150 4.26 2.38 12.13
C ASP A 150 4.90 2.78 13.47
N ILE A 151 6.05 2.17 13.74
CA ILE A 151 6.74 2.18 15.03
C ILE A 151 8.21 2.55 14.78
N LYS A 152 8.81 3.32 15.69
CA LYS A 152 10.23 3.71 15.63
C LYS A 152 11.22 2.59 15.32
N PRO A 153 12.32 2.86 14.58
CA PRO A 153 13.38 1.90 14.31
C PRO A 153 13.96 1.25 15.57
N GLU A 154 14.18 2.00 16.63
CA GLU A 154 14.77 1.49 17.88
C GLU A 154 13.82 0.50 18.57
N VAL A 155 12.51 0.73 18.44
CA VAL A 155 11.46 -0.17 18.92
C VAL A 155 11.33 -1.37 17.97
N LYS A 156 11.49 -1.19 16.65
CA LYS A 156 11.53 -2.29 15.68
C LYS A 156 12.70 -3.23 15.94
N GLU A 157 13.89 -2.71 16.23
CA GLU A 157 15.09 -3.50 16.53
C GLU A 157 15.00 -4.19 17.90
N THR A 158 14.55 -3.46 18.93
CA THR A 158 14.39 -4.01 20.29
C THR A 158 13.38 -5.16 20.33
N TYR A 159 12.35 -5.12 19.47
CA TYR A 159 11.24 -6.09 19.50
C TYR A 159 11.09 -6.92 18.21
N GLN A 160 12.05 -6.86 17.29
CA GLN A 160 12.06 -7.55 15.99
C GLN A 160 10.78 -7.35 15.13
N LEU A 161 10.17 -6.15 15.15
CA LEU A 161 8.99 -5.85 14.33
C LEU A 161 9.39 -5.69 12.85
N LYS A 162 8.81 -6.51 11.96
CA LYS A 162 9.12 -6.58 10.51
C LYS A 162 8.09 -5.90 9.58
N TYR A 163 7.33 -4.92 10.08
CA TYR A 163 6.12 -4.42 9.39
C TYR A 163 6.31 -3.04 8.77
N TRP A 164 5.50 -2.75 7.72
CA TRP A 164 5.42 -1.47 7.00
C TRP A 164 3.99 -0.95 7.01
N PHE A 165 3.83 0.38 6.94
CA PHE A 165 2.55 1.05 6.96
C PHE A 165 2.21 1.61 5.57
N SER A 166 1.15 1.10 4.95
CA SER A 166 0.84 1.37 3.53
C SER A 166 -0.39 2.26 3.28
N ASP A 167 -1.23 2.51 4.30
CA ASP A 167 -2.39 3.40 4.15
C ASP A 167 -2.82 4.07 5.48
N ASN A 168 -3.26 5.33 5.40
CA ASN A 168 -4.00 6.07 6.42
C ASN A 168 -4.41 7.43 5.84
N ALA A 169 -5.65 7.83 6.09
CA ALA A 169 -6.08 9.17 5.82
C ALA A 169 -7.07 9.65 6.91
N PHE A 170 -7.16 10.96 7.06
CA PHE A 170 -8.28 11.62 7.72
C PHE A 170 -8.77 12.75 6.82
N THR A 171 -10.08 12.95 6.76
CA THR A 171 -10.66 14.06 6.00
C THR A 171 -10.86 15.25 6.93
N MET A 172 -10.36 16.43 6.54
CA MET A 172 -10.62 17.69 7.25
C MET A 172 -11.46 18.63 6.38
N THR A 173 -12.52 19.20 6.95
CA THR A 173 -13.30 20.28 6.33
C THR A 173 -12.83 21.67 6.77
N ASP A 174 -12.08 21.76 7.87
CA ASP A 174 -11.46 22.99 8.38
C ASP A 174 -9.95 22.75 8.56
N PRO A 175 -9.08 23.45 7.81
CA PRO A 175 -7.63 23.28 7.87
C PRO A 175 -7.00 23.72 9.20
N GLN A 176 -7.76 24.31 10.13
CA GLN A 176 -7.24 24.87 11.39
C GLN A 176 -7.42 23.96 12.61
N VAL A 177 -7.92 22.74 12.44
CA VAL A 177 -8.16 21.84 13.57
C VAL A 177 -6.88 21.06 13.94
N THR A 178 -6.50 21.11 15.21
CA THR A 178 -5.45 20.23 15.76
C THR A 178 -5.94 18.78 15.77
N VAL A 179 -5.32 17.92 14.95
CA VAL A 179 -5.58 16.48 14.96
C VAL A 179 -4.77 15.83 16.09
N GLN A 180 -5.47 15.20 17.05
CA GLN A 180 -4.84 14.36 18.07
C GLN A 180 -4.90 12.89 17.64
N LEU A 181 -3.75 12.32 17.30
CA LEU A 181 -3.60 10.87 17.14
C LEU A 181 -3.56 10.22 18.53
N LYS A 182 -4.47 9.27 18.78
CA LYS A 182 -4.53 8.48 20.02
C LYS A 182 -4.43 7.01 19.66
N ILE A 183 -3.63 6.27 20.41
CA ILE A 183 -3.47 4.82 20.28
C ILE A 183 -4.48 4.17 21.23
N PHE A 184 -5.45 3.43 20.67
CA PHE A 184 -6.58 2.92 21.46
C PHE A 184 -6.40 1.47 21.93
N SER A 185 -5.54 0.67 21.29
CA SER A 185 -5.25 -0.69 21.74
C SER A 185 -4.04 -1.29 21.03
N SER A 186 -3.24 -2.08 21.74
CA SER A 186 -2.34 -3.06 21.16
C SER A 186 -3.00 -4.44 21.24
N ILE A 187 -3.08 -5.17 20.12
CA ILE A 187 -3.54 -6.58 20.10
C ILE A 187 -2.56 -7.49 20.89
N ARG A 188 -1.37 -6.97 21.24
CA ARG A 188 -0.43 -7.57 22.19
C ARG A 188 -0.37 -6.72 23.48
N PRO A 189 -0.99 -7.12 24.60
CA PRO A 189 -1.12 -6.29 25.81
C PRO A 189 0.21 -5.90 26.49
N THR A 190 1.35 -6.37 25.99
CA THR A 190 2.70 -6.02 26.47
C THR A 190 3.34 -4.82 25.78
N VAL A 191 2.72 -4.22 24.75
CA VAL A 191 3.33 -3.12 23.99
C VAL A 191 2.57 -1.81 24.22
N THR A 192 3.27 -0.80 24.76
CA THR A 192 2.78 0.57 24.92
C THR A 192 3.56 1.48 23.97
N LEU A 193 2.88 2.08 23.00
CA LEU A 193 3.45 3.07 22.08
C LEU A 193 3.24 4.49 22.63
N THR A 194 4.19 5.39 22.37
CA THR A 194 4.14 6.80 22.80
C THR A 194 4.18 7.76 21.62
N THR A 195 3.83 9.03 21.82
CA THR A 195 3.86 10.07 20.77
C THR A 195 5.26 10.31 20.20
N GLN A 196 6.30 10.00 20.97
CA GLN A 196 7.66 10.10 20.47
C GLN A 196 7.90 9.10 19.35
N ASP A 197 7.15 8.00 19.28
CA ASP A 197 7.41 6.86 18.38
C ASP A 197 6.89 7.06 16.95
N PHE A 198 6.39 8.26 16.63
CA PHE A 198 5.79 8.62 15.34
C PHE A 198 6.53 9.78 14.66
N ILE A 199 6.60 9.75 13.32
CA ILE A 199 7.10 10.86 12.49
C ILE A 199 5.92 11.54 11.79
N VAL A 200 5.81 12.87 11.95
CA VAL A 200 4.79 13.68 11.27
C VAL A 200 5.45 14.57 10.23
N SER A 201 5.15 14.33 8.94
CA SER A 201 5.60 15.17 7.84
C SER A 201 4.52 16.18 7.46
N ARG A 202 4.92 17.44 7.26
CA ARG A 202 4.02 18.55 6.90
C ARG A 202 4.39 19.09 5.52
N MET A 203 3.42 19.13 4.61
CA MET A 203 3.58 19.84 3.35
C MET A 203 3.32 21.33 3.57
N LYS A 204 4.32 22.19 3.33
CA LYS A 204 4.13 23.65 3.26
C LYS A 204 3.67 23.96 1.83
N MET A 205 2.45 24.46 1.66
CA MET A 205 2.08 25.08 0.38
C MET A 205 2.85 26.39 0.24
N SER A 206 3.49 26.62 -0.91
CA SER A 206 4.17 27.89 -1.20
C SER A 206 3.12 29.01 -1.22
N SER A 207 3.30 30.01 -0.36
CA SER A 207 2.49 31.23 -0.39
C SER A 207 3.00 32.11 -1.52
N SER A 208 2.20 32.34 -2.56
CA SER A 208 2.32 33.57 -3.34
C SER A 208 2.26 34.74 -2.37
N GLN A 209 3.20 35.68 -2.47
CA GLN A 209 3.34 36.83 -1.58
C GLN A 209 2.02 37.65 -1.52
N THR A 210 1.20 37.40 -0.51
CA THR A 210 0.14 38.31 -0.08
C THR A 210 0.45 38.76 1.33
N THR A 211 0.50 40.08 1.53
CA THR A 211 1.00 40.80 2.72
C THR A 211 0.06 40.72 3.94
N THR A 212 -0.65 39.61 4.12
CA THR A 212 -1.52 39.35 5.26
C THR A 212 -1.22 37.97 5.84
N PRO A 213 -1.09 37.81 7.17
CA PRO A 213 -0.76 36.53 7.79
C PRO A 213 -2.02 35.66 7.83
N THR A 214 -2.40 35.08 6.71
CA THR A 214 -3.38 33.98 6.66
C THR A 214 -2.65 32.64 6.73
N PRO A 215 -2.96 31.74 7.68
CA PRO A 215 -2.41 30.40 7.71
C PRO A 215 -2.82 29.62 6.46
N ASN A 216 -1.85 29.10 5.71
CA ASN A 216 -2.10 28.31 4.50
C ASN A 216 -2.83 26.99 4.84
N PRO A 217 -3.94 26.64 4.16
CA PRO A 217 -4.54 25.31 4.25
C PRO A 217 -3.56 24.28 3.69
N GLY A 218 -3.27 23.23 4.46
CA GLY A 218 -2.36 22.16 4.07
C GLY A 218 -3.06 20.81 4.12
N ILE A 219 -2.82 19.97 3.11
CA ILE A 219 -3.04 18.53 3.20
C ILE A 219 -1.89 17.97 4.06
N PHE A 220 -2.22 17.25 5.13
CA PHE A 220 -1.24 16.55 5.95
C PHE A 220 -1.13 15.12 5.43
N MET A 221 0.03 14.77 4.89
CA MET A 221 0.38 13.41 4.51
C MET A 221 1.61 13.02 5.32
N PHE A 222 1.51 11.91 6.04
CA PHE A 222 2.63 11.35 6.76
C PHE A 222 3.57 10.70 5.75
N SER A 223 4.82 11.08 5.78
CA SER A 223 5.86 10.50 4.94
C SER A 223 7.13 10.34 5.73
N PHE A 224 7.84 9.25 5.49
CA PHE A 224 9.02 8.91 6.28
C PHE A 224 10.28 9.45 5.63
N LYS A 225 11.19 9.97 6.46
CA LYS A 225 12.57 10.24 6.07
C LYS A 225 13.38 8.99 6.44
N MET A 226 13.81 8.23 5.45
CA MET A 226 14.77 7.14 5.66
C MET A 226 16.17 7.74 5.88
N PRO A 227 17.04 7.12 6.69
CA PRO A 227 18.43 7.56 6.91
C PRO A 227 19.24 7.71 5.63
#